data_AF-A0A517VAN7-F1
#
_entry.id   AF-A0A517VAN7-F1
#
_cell.length_a   1.000
_cell.length_b   1.000
_cell.length_c   1.000
_cell.angle_alpha   90.00
_cell.angle_beta   90.00
_cell.angle_gamma   90.00
#
_symmetry.space_group_name_H-M   'P 1'
#
loop_
_entity.id
_entity.type
_entity.pdbx_description
1 polymer ?
#
loop_
_entity_poly.entity_id
_entity_poly.type
_entity_poly.pdbx_seq_one_letter_code
_entity_poly.pdbx_strand_id
1 'polypeptide(L)'
;MSTAIRLVMENFTLSFLVLGLLVSGISLGKQKRPRNAAVIIEALFAYFLLFSVGCSFFYNFIMHSFFGETAARYIGWEQSPFQFEVGTASLGYAVVGFLAFRGSFGMRAAAVVGPSMFLLGAAGGHIYQMITAHNFAPGNAGIIFYTDILIPIIGFVLLGMQCRYPKSAQSLPKHGTSSEIERKFQNSD
;
A
#
# COMPACT_ATOMS: atom_id res chain seq x y z
N MET A 1 21.84 18.50 6.58
CA MET A 1 20.50 17.90 6.77
C MET A 1 20.35 17.54 8.24
N SER A 2 19.25 17.88 8.91
CA SER A 2 19.09 17.55 10.34
C SER A 2 18.96 16.04 10.55
N THR A 3 19.44 15.51 11.68
CA THR A 3 19.44 14.07 12.01
C THR A 3 18.05 13.44 11.87
N ALA A 4 17.00 14.19 12.21
CA ALA A 4 15.62 13.73 12.10
C ALA A 4 15.18 13.51 10.64
N ILE A 5 15.51 14.42 9.72
CA ILE A 5 15.15 14.28 8.29
C ILE A 5 15.83 13.04 7.70
N ARG A 6 17.11 12.82 8.06
CA ARG A 6 17.85 11.64 7.64
C ARG A 6 17.18 10.35 8.09
N LEU A 7 16.80 10.26 9.37
CA LEU A 7 16.14 9.08 9.91
C LEU A 7 14.82 8.77 9.18
N VAL A 8 14.03 9.81 8.88
CA VAL A 8 12.74 9.66 8.19
C VAL A 8 12.94 9.13 6.76
N MET A 9 13.94 9.65 6.05
CA MET A 9 14.24 9.25 4.67
C MET A 9 14.87 7.85 4.58
N GLU A 10 15.80 7.54 5.47
CA GLU A 10 16.48 6.22 5.51
C GLU A 10 15.53 5.08 5.89
N ASN A 11 14.45 5.40 6.63
CA ASN A 11 13.44 4.44 7.09
C ASN A 11 12.08 4.74 6.46
N PHE A 12 12.07 5.13 5.18
CA PHE A 12 10.88 5.62 4.48
C PHE A 12 9.70 4.63 4.53
N THR A 13 9.94 3.32 4.48
CA THR A 13 8.89 2.29 4.56
C THR A 13 8.08 2.40 5.86
N LEU A 14 8.79 2.51 6.99
CA LEU A 14 8.19 2.73 8.31
C LEU A 14 7.56 4.12 8.41
N SER A 15 8.25 5.16 7.92
CA SER A 15 7.75 6.54 7.92
C SER A 15 6.41 6.64 7.20
N PHE A 16 6.27 6.04 6.03
CA PHE A 16 5.02 6.03 5.27
C PHE A 16 3.95 5.15 5.91
N LEU A 17 4.31 4.02 6.54
CA LEU A 17 3.36 3.22 7.32
C LEU A 17 2.78 4.03 8.50
N VAL A 18 3.63 4.69 9.27
CA VAL A 18 3.20 5.56 10.38
C VAL A 18 2.34 6.71 9.86
N LEU A 19 2.75 7.37 8.76
CA LEU A 19 1.96 8.43 8.15
C LEU A 19 0.58 7.94 7.71
N GLY A 20 0.50 6.75 7.10
CA GLY A 20 -0.78 6.14 6.71
C GLY A 20 -1.70 5.89 7.90
N LEU A 21 -1.17 5.42 9.03
CA LEU A 21 -1.93 5.25 10.27
C LEU A 21 -2.41 6.59 10.85
N LEU A 22 -1.55 7.61 10.87
CA LEU A 22 -1.91 8.94 11.35
C LEU A 22 -3.02 9.57 10.50
N VAL A 23 -2.88 9.52 9.17
CA VAL A 23 -3.88 10.06 8.25
C VAL A 23 -5.19 9.27 8.32
N SER A 24 -5.13 7.95 8.54
CA SER A 24 -6.33 7.14 8.83
C SER A 24 -7.03 7.63 10.09
N GLY A 25 -6.29 7.86 11.18
CA GLY A 25 -6.82 8.36 12.44
C GLY A 25 -7.49 9.73 12.29
N ILE A 26 -6.85 10.66 11.57
CA ILE A 26 -7.40 11.98 11.26
C ILE A 26 -8.69 11.86 10.42
N SER A 27 -8.66 11.02 9.38
CA SER A 27 -9.81 10.80 8.49
C SER A 27 -11.00 10.24 9.26
N LEU A 28 -10.78 9.23 10.12
CA LEU A 28 -11.79 8.71 11.02
C LEU A 28 -12.29 9.81 11.97
N GLY A 29 -11.37 10.57 12.57
CA GLY A 29 -11.62 11.72 13.43
C GLY A 29 -12.69 12.68 12.91
N LYS A 30 -12.66 12.96 11.60
CA LYS A 30 -13.58 13.88 10.90
C LYS A 30 -14.96 13.28 10.57
N GLN A 31 -15.14 11.96 10.66
CA GLN A 31 -16.40 11.30 10.32
C GLN A 31 -17.41 11.30 11.49
N LYS A 32 -18.69 11.44 11.17
CA LYS A 32 -19.81 11.39 12.14
C LYS A 32 -19.87 10.01 12.80
N ARG A 33 -20.12 9.98 14.12
CA ARG A 33 -20.34 8.75 14.90
C ARG A 33 -21.77 8.22 14.68
N PRO A 34 -22.04 6.92 14.82
CA PRO A 34 -21.16 5.83 15.26
C PRO A 34 -20.28 5.27 14.12
N ARG A 35 -19.06 4.83 14.47
CA ARG A 35 -18.14 4.17 13.52
C ARG A 35 -18.29 2.65 13.66
N ASN A 36 -18.71 1.98 12.59
CA ASN A 36 -18.70 0.52 12.54
C ASN A 36 -17.36 0.00 12.01
N ALA A 37 -17.16 -1.32 12.09
CA ALA A 37 -15.92 -1.97 11.66
C ALA A 37 -15.59 -1.68 10.18
N ALA A 38 -16.58 -1.67 9.29
CA ALA A 38 -16.38 -1.42 7.86
C ALA A 38 -15.80 -0.02 7.59
N VAL A 39 -16.24 1.00 8.32
CA VAL A 39 -15.71 2.37 8.21
C VAL A 39 -14.24 2.45 8.66
N ILE A 40 -13.91 1.77 9.77
CA ILE A 40 -12.54 1.74 10.32
C ILE A 40 -11.61 1.01 9.36
N ILE A 41 -11.99 -0.20 8.93
CA ILE A 41 -11.22 -1.03 7.99
C ILE A 41 -11.02 -0.27 6.68
N GLU A 42 -12.04 0.41 6.18
CA GLU A 42 -11.93 1.19 4.96
C GLU A 42 -10.88 2.30 5.09
N ALA A 43 -10.92 3.09 6.16
CA ALA A 43 -9.96 4.17 6.35
C ALA A 43 -8.54 3.61 6.45
N LEU A 44 -8.33 2.61 7.32
CA LEU A 44 -7.03 1.97 7.50
C LEU A 44 -6.49 1.41 6.18
N PHE A 45 -7.31 0.66 5.44
CA PHE A 45 -6.85 0.02 4.22
C PHE A 45 -6.60 1.01 3.09
N ALA A 46 -7.46 2.02 2.93
CA ALA A 46 -7.25 3.05 1.93
C ALA A 46 -5.91 3.77 2.19
N TYR A 47 -5.69 4.34 3.36
CA TYR A 47 -4.45 5.10 3.59
C TYR A 47 -3.20 4.20 3.71
N PHE A 48 -3.34 2.94 4.10
CA PHE A 48 -2.27 1.95 3.95
C PHE A 48 -1.86 1.80 2.47
N LEU A 49 -2.83 1.60 1.56
CA LEU A 49 -2.54 1.51 0.12
C LEU A 49 -1.95 2.80 -0.45
N LEU A 50 -2.43 3.95 0.00
CA LEU A 50 -1.92 5.24 -0.46
C LEU A 50 -0.46 5.45 -0.05
N PHE A 51 -0.13 5.23 1.23
CA PHE A 51 1.18 5.59 1.76
C PHE A 51 2.17 4.42 1.74
N SER A 52 1.79 3.26 2.28
CA SER A 52 2.68 2.10 2.38
C SER A 52 2.87 1.36 1.05
N VAL A 53 1.97 1.54 0.09
CA VAL A 53 2.15 1.02 -1.28
C VAL A 53 2.46 2.16 -2.25
N GLY A 54 1.52 3.08 -2.47
CA GLY A 54 1.69 4.18 -3.44
C GLY A 54 2.94 5.03 -3.18
N CYS A 55 2.96 5.79 -2.09
CA CYS A 55 4.07 6.72 -1.79
C CYS A 55 5.39 6.00 -1.51
N SER A 56 5.37 4.90 -0.76
CA SER A 56 6.59 4.17 -0.39
C SER A 56 7.29 3.59 -1.62
N PHE A 57 6.57 2.91 -2.51
CA PHE A 57 7.17 2.39 -3.74
C PHE A 57 7.52 3.50 -4.73
N PHE A 58 6.79 4.62 -4.74
CA PHE A 58 7.17 5.78 -5.56
C PHE A 58 8.48 6.41 -5.08
N TYR A 59 8.67 6.51 -3.76
CA TYR A 59 9.95 6.91 -3.18
C TYR A 59 11.06 5.93 -3.56
N ASN A 60 10.79 4.63 -3.48
CA ASN A 60 11.73 3.59 -3.89
C ASN A 60 12.12 3.72 -5.37
N PHE A 61 11.16 3.96 -6.26
CA PHE A 61 11.39 4.29 -7.66
C PHE A 61 12.35 5.47 -7.80
N ILE A 62 12.08 6.58 -7.10
CA ILE A 62 12.94 7.77 -7.20
C ILE A 62 14.37 7.44 -6.79
N MET A 63 14.54 6.76 -5.65
CA MET A 63 15.86 6.45 -5.11
C MET A 63 16.63 5.50 -6.03
N HIS A 64 16.00 4.44 -6.51
CA HIS A 64 16.66 3.42 -7.32
C HIS A 64 16.90 3.86 -8.78
N SER A 65 16.01 4.69 -9.35
CA SER A 65 16.13 5.13 -10.75
C SER A 65 16.98 6.38 -10.94
N PHE A 66 16.92 7.36 -10.02
CA PHE A 66 17.66 8.62 -10.16
C PHE A 66 18.85 8.75 -9.21
N PHE A 67 18.80 8.07 -8.07
CA PHE A 67 19.85 8.11 -7.03
C PHE A 67 20.46 6.72 -6.78
N GLY A 68 20.55 5.90 -7.83
CA GLY A 68 20.92 4.48 -7.71
C GLY A 68 22.22 4.24 -6.95
N GLU A 69 23.26 5.07 -7.14
CA GLU A 69 24.51 4.94 -6.39
C GLU A 69 24.30 5.15 -4.87
N THR A 70 23.44 6.11 -4.50
CA THR A 70 23.08 6.34 -3.09
C THR A 70 22.32 5.14 -2.53
N ALA A 71 21.34 4.63 -3.28
CA ALA A 71 20.55 3.46 -2.89
C ALA A 71 21.43 2.22 -2.72
N ALA A 72 22.26 1.90 -3.72
CA ALA A 72 23.18 0.76 -3.73
C ALA A 72 24.11 0.80 -2.52
N ARG A 73 24.76 1.95 -2.27
CA ARG A 73 25.65 2.13 -1.12
C ARG A 73 24.93 1.95 0.21
N TYR A 74 23.71 2.45 0.33
CA TYR A 74 22.91 2.34 1.55
C TYR A 74 22.53 0.88 1.87
N ILE A 75 22.24 0.08 0.85
CA ILE A 75 21.94 -1.35 0.98
C ILE A 75 23.20 -2.23 1.02
N GLY A 76 24.40 -1.65 0.88
CA GLY A 76 25.66 -2.40 0.89
C GLY A 76 25.95 -3.15 -0.41
N TRP A 77 25.47 -2.66 -1.55
CA TRP A 77 25.70 -3.21 -2.88
C TRP A 77 26.51 -2.24 -3.74
N GLU A 78 27.20 -2.78 -4.74
CA GLU A 78 27.77 -1.96 -5.81
C GLU A 78 26.67 -1.40 -6.73
N GLN A 79 26.93 -0.23 -7.30
CA GLN A 79 26.02 0.39 -8.26
C GLN A 79 25.99 -0.41 -9.57
N SER A 80 24.78 -0.72 -10.07
CA SER A 80 24.60 -1.45 -11.33
C SER A 80 23.27 -1.07 -12.02
N PRO A 81 23.10 -1.43 -13.32
CA PRO A 81 21.84 -1.19 -14.04
C PRO A 81 20.60 -1.80 -13.36
N PHE A 82 20.79 -2.83 -12.53
CA PHE A 82 19.72 -3.47 -11.78
C PHE A 82 18.98 -2.50 -10.84
N GLN A 83 19.63 -1.43 -10.36
CA GLN A 83 18.93 -0.40 -9.59
C GLN A 83 17.79 0.21 -10.41
N PHE A 84 17.99 0.48 -11.71
CA PHE A 84 16.94 1.04 -12.54
C PHE A 84 15.77 0.06 -12.75
N GLU A 85 16.05 -1.24 -12.88
CA GLU A 85 15.02 -2.29 -12.96
C GLU A 85 14.20 -2.37 -11.67
N VAL A 86 14.85 -2.36 -10.50
CA VAL A 86 14.19 -2.32 -9.19
C VAL A 86 13.32 -1.06 -9.07
N GLY A 87 13.85 0.09 -9.50
CA GLY A 87 13.12 1.35 -9.47
C GLY A 87 11.88 1.31 -10.37
N THR A 88 11.99 0.84 -11.61
CA THR A 88 10.86 0.76 -12.54
C THR A 88 9.82 -0.28 -12.14
N ALA A 89 10.23 -1.42 -11.56
CA ALA A 89 9.31 -2.36 -10.91
C ALA A 89 8.54 -1.68 -9.77
N SER A 90 9.25 -0.89 -8.95
CA SER A 90 8.64 -0.11 -7.86
C SER A 90 7.65 0.93 -8.39
N LEU A 91 7.92 1.59 -9.51
CA LEU A 91 6.98 2.52 -10.14
C LEU A 91 5.67 1.83 -10.52
N GLY A 92 5.74 0.62 -11.09
CA GLY A 92 4.56 -0.18 -11.42
C GLY A 92 3.69 -0.43 -10.17
N TYR A 93 4.31 -0.87 -9.07
CA TYR A 93 3.62 -1.08 -7.80
C TYR A 93 3.04 0.21 -7.22
N ALA A 94 3.76 1.33 -7.30
CA ALA A 94 3.30 2.63 -6.84
C ALA A 94 2.02 3.07 -7.56
N VAL A 95 1.99 2.96 -8.89
CA VAL A 95 0.82 3.30 -9.71
C VAL A 95 -0.39 2.47 -9.29
N VAL A 96 -0.23 1.16 -9.13
CA VAL A 96 -1.32 0.27 -8.69
C VAL A 96 -1.79 0.65 -7.28
N GLY A 97 -0.87 0.98 -6.36
CA GLY A 97 -1.19 1.48 -5.02
C GLY A 97 -2.03 2.76 -5.03
N PHE A 98 -1.67 3.74 -5.87
CA PHE A 98 -2.44 4.98 -6.04
C PHE A 98 -3.84 4.73 -6.59
N LEU A 99 -3.96 3.88 -7.61
CA LEU A 99 -5.27 3.50 -8.18
C LEU A 99 -6.13 2.74 -7.17
N ALA A 100 -5.52 1.91 -6.33
CA ALA A 100 -6.21 1.10 -5.33
C ALA A 100 -6.72 1.88 -4.12
N PHE A 101 -6.14 3.04 -3.80
CA PHE A 101 -6.53 3.88 -2.64
C PHE A 101 -8.04 4.04 -2.51
N ARG A 102 -8.74 4.28 -3.63
CA ARG A 102 -10.20 4.32 -3.72
C ARG A 102 -10.75 3.39 -4.81
N GLY A 103 -9.95 2.43 -5.25
CA GLY A 103 -10.30 1.48 -6.28
C GLY A 103 -11.26 0.39 -5.79
N SER A 104 -11.65 -0.48 -6.72
CA SER A 104 -12.44 -1.68 -6.44
C SER A 104 -11.67 -2.67 -5.57
N PHE A 105 -12.38 -3.63 -4.96
CA PHE A 105 -11.74 -4.70 -4.19
C PHE A 105 -10.69 -5.47 -5.02
N GLY A 106 -10.97 -5.76 -6.29
CA GLY A 106 -10.00 -6.41 -7.18
C GLY A 106 -8.73 -5.58 -7.41
N MET A 107 -8.86 -4.26 -7.58
CA MET A 107 -7.71 -3.34 -7.69
C MET A 107 -6.89 -3.33 -6.39
N ARG A 108 -7.55 -3.37 -5.23
CA ARG A 108 -6.90 -3.46 -3.93
C ARG A 108 -6.19 -4.78 -3.71
N ALA A 109 -6.78 -5.89 -4.16
CA ALA A 109 -6.13 -7.19 -4.12
C ALA A 109 -4.85 -7.18 -4.97
N ALA A 110 -4.88 -6.62 -6.18
CA ALA A 110 -3.69 -6.46 -7.01
C ALA A 110 -2.59 -5.61 -6.34
N ALA A 111 -2.99 -4.50 -5.71
CA ALA A 111 -2.10 -3.61 -4.94
C ALA A 111 -1.53 -4.25 -3.66
N VAL A 112 -2.08 -5.38 -3.20
CA VAL A 112 -1.52 -6.14 -2.09
C VAL A 112 -0.63 -7.26 -2.63
N VAL A 113 -1.15 -8.10 -3.53
CA VAL A 113 -0.46 -9.33 -3.97
C VAL A 113 0.86 -9.03 -4.67
N GLY A 114 0.86 -8.17 -5.69
CA GLY A 114 2.06 -7.87 -6.48
C GLY A 114 3.20 -7.29 -5.61
N PRO A 115 2.96 -6.17 -4.92
CA PRO A 115 3.96 -5.58 -4.02
C PRO A 115 4.40 -6.54 -2.90
N SER A 116 3.50 -7.38 -2.39
CA SER A 116 3.87 -8.36 -1.35
C SER A 116 4.85 -9.41 -1.85
N MET A 117 4.67 -9.92 -3.06
CA MET A 117 5.62 -10.90 -3.62
C MET A 117 6.99 -10.28 -3.85
N PHE A 118 7.03 -9.02 -4.27
CA PHE A 118 8.28 -8.27 -4.39
C PHE A 118 8.98 -8.10 -3.03
N LEU A 119 8.26 -7.62 -2.01
CA LEU A 119 8.83 -7.38 -0.68
C LEU A 119 9.30 -8.68 -0.01
N LEU A 120 8.49 -9.74 -0.05
CA LEU A 120 8.90 -11.03 0.52
C LEU A 120 10.09 -11.64 -0.23
N GLY A 121 10.17 -11.43 -1.56
CA GLY A 121 11.35 -11.77 -2.35
C GLY A 121 12.59 -10.99 -1.90
N ALA A 122 12.45 -9.68 -1.68
CA ALA A 122 13.53 -8.83 -1.16
C ALA A 122 13.98 -9.27 0.23
N ALA A 123 13.05 -9.57 1.15
CA ALA A 123 13.38 -10.13 2.47
C ALA A 123 14.17 -11.45 2.38
N GLY A 124 13.81 -12.34 1.45
CA GLY A 124 14.58 -13.55 1.17
C GLY A 124 15.99 -13.23 0.66
N GLY A 125 16.12 -12.26 -0.24
CA GLY A 125 17.41 -11.75 -0.72
C GLY A 125 18.27 -11.16 0.40
N HIS A 126 17.67 -10.38 1.31
CA HIS A 126 18.33 -9.82 2.49
C HIS A 126 18.89 -10.92 3.40
N ILE A 127 18.09 -11.96 3.70
CA ILE A 127 18.52 -13.12 4.48
C ILE A 127 19.70 -13.82 3.81
N TYR A 128 19.59 -14.08 2.51
CA TYR A 128 20.67 -14.72 1.75
C TYR A 128 21.97 -13.91 1.82
N GLN A 129 21.90 -12.58 1.65
CA GLN A 129 23.06 -11.69 1.72
C GLN A 129 23.67 -11.59 3.13
N MET A 130 22.84 -11.60 4.18
CA MET A 130 23.34 -11.64 5.56
C MET A 130 24.12 -12.93 5.84
N ILE A 131 23.66 -14.07 5.31
CA ILE A 131 24.29 -15.37 5.50
C ILE A 131 25.57 -15.52 4.66
N THR A 132 25.51 -15.16 3.38
CA THR A 132 26.57 -15.50 2.40
C THR A 132 27.63 -14.42 2.25
N ALA A 133 27.26 -13.16 2.41
CA ALA A 133 28.15 -12.02 2.20
C ALA A 133 28.38 -11.19 3.47
N HIS A 134 27.78 -11.58 4.61
CA HIS A 134 27.81 -10.82 5.86
C HIS A 134 27.42 -9.34 5.69
N ASN A 135 26.52 -9.07 4.73
CA ASN A 135 26.05 -7.71 4.48
C ASN A 135 25.01 -7.32 5.54
N PHE A 136 25.46 -6.67 6.60
CA PHE A 136 24.60 -6.10 7.66
C PHE A 136 24.44 -4.58 7.52
N ALA A 137 24.57 -4.04 6.31
CA ALA A 137 24.31 -2.63 6.06
C ALA A 137 22.89 -2.25 6.51
N PRO A 138 22.65 -0.99 6.96
CA PRO A 138 21.33 -0.57 7.44
C PRO A 138 20.21 -0.77 6.41
N GLY A 139 20.50 -0.57 5.12
CA GLY A 139 19.57 -0.82 4.02
C GLY A 139 19.40 -2.30 3.63
N ASN A 140 20.08 -3.25 4.30
CA ASN A 140 19.92 -4.69 4.07
C ASN A 140 19.35 -5.41 5.30
N ALA A 141 19.86 -5.10 6.50
CA ALA A 141 19.50 -5.79 7.74
C ALA A 141 18.72 -4.90 8.74
N GLY A 142 18.48 -3.62 8.39
CA GLY A 142 17.78 -2.66 9.24
C GLY A 142 16.26 -2.72 9.09
N ILE A 143 15.60 -1.57 9.28
CA ILE A 143 14.13 -1.47 9.28
C ILE A 143 13.51 -2.02 8.00
N ILE A 144 14.17 -1.85 6.85
CA ILE A 144 13.62 -2.28 5.57
C ILE A 144 13.33 -3.79 5.54
N PHE A 145 14.25 -4.61 6.04
CA PHE A 145 14.07 -6.07 6.15
C PHE A 145 12.82 -6.45 6.94
N TYR A 146 12.58 -5.80 8.09
CA TYR A 146 11.38 -6.06 8.89
C TYR A 146 10.11 -5.57 8.19
N THR A 147 10.16 -4.41 7.53
CA THR A 147 9.00 -3.88 6.80
C THR A 147 8.67 -4.68 5.55
N ASP A 148 9.65 -5.33 4.94
CA ASP A 148 9.45 -6.24 3.80
C ASP A 148 8.60 -7.46 4.17
N ILE A 149 8.55 -7.81 5.45
CA ILE A 149 7.70 -8.88 5.99
C ILE A 149 6.40 -8.30 6.54
N LEU A 150 6.49 -7.21 7.29
CA LEU A 150 5.34 -6.63 8.01
C LEU A 150 4.31 -6.00 7.06
N ILE A 151 4.73 -5.28 6.02
CA ILE A 151 3.82 -4.62 5.06
C ILE A 151 2.96 -5.67 4.34
N PRO A 152 3.50 -6.78 3.81
CA PRO A 152 2.68 -7.86 3.27
C PRO A 152 1.65 -8.41 4.25
N ILE A 153 2.06 -8.69 5.50
CA ILE A 153 1.15 -9.22 6.53
C ILE A 153 0.00 -8.23 6.78
N ILE A 154 0.30 -6.95 6.98
CA ILE A 154 -0.71 -5.90 7.18
C ILE A 154 -1.64 -5.81 5.96
N GLY A 155 -1.08 -5.83 4.74
CA GLY A 155 -1.84 -5.76 3.50
C GLY A 155 -2.83 -6.91 3.35
N PHE A 156 -2.40 -8.15 3.57
CA PHE A 156 -3.28 -9.32 3.51
C PHE A 156 -4.32 -9.34 4.62
N VAL A 157 -3.95 -8.92 5.84
CA VAL A 157 -4.90 -8.80 6.95
C VAL A 157 -5.99 -7.77 6.63
N LEU A 158 -5.62 -6.58 6.15
CA LEU A 158 -6.59 -5.53 5.77
C LEU A 158 -7.48 -5.96 4.59
N LEU A 159 -6.90 -6.64 3.59
CA LEU A 159 -7.65 -7.19 2.45
C LEU A 159 -8.67 -8.25 2.91
N GLY A 160 -8.26 -9.18 3.78
CA GLY A 160 -9.13 -10.20 4.34
C GLY A 160 -10.24 -9.61 5.23
N MET A 161 -9.92 -8.58 6.02
CA MET A 161 -10.92 -7.85 6.81
C MET A 161 -11.91 -7.10 5.92
N GLN A 162 -11.46 -6.47 4.83
CA GLN A 162 -12.36 -5.81 3.89
C GLN A 162 -13.31 -6.80 3.20
N CYS A 163 -12.85 -8.02 2.91
CA CYS A 163 -13.71 -9.07 2.36
C CYS A 163 -14.83 -9.47 3.34
N ARG A 164 -14.53 -9.53 4.64
CA ARG A 164 -15.50 -9.88 5.70
C ARG A 164 -16.46 -8.74 6.07
N TYR A 165 -16.00 -7.50 5.93
CA TYR A 165 -16.78 -6.30 6.25
C TYR A 165 -16.85 -5.39 5.01
N PRO A 166 -17.55 -5.81 3.95
CA PRO A 166 -17.68 -4.99 2.76
C PRO A 166 -18.37 -3.68 3.11
N LYS A 167 -18.04 -2.61 2.38
CA LYS A 167 -18.84 -1.39 2.43
C LYS A 167 -20.28 -1.78 2.12
N SER A 168 -21.22 -1.42 3.00
CA SER A 168 -22.64 -1.46 2.65
C SER A 168 -22.77 -0.74 1.31
N ALA A 169 -23.15 -1.47 0.25
CA ALA A 169 -23.43 -0.85 -1.02
C ALA A 169 -24.43 0.27 -0.73
N GLN A 170 -24.04 1.53 -0.94
CA GLN A 170 -25.00 2.62 -0.95
C GLN A 170 -26.10 2.16 -1.88
N SER A 171 -27.31 2.09 -1.32
CA SER A 171 -28.54 1.68 -2.00
C SER A 171 -28.52 2.17 -3.43
N LEU A 172 -28.27 1.26 -4.38
CA LEU A 172 -28.74 1.45 -5.74
C LEU A 172 -30.22 1.82 -5.58
N PRO A 173 -30.70 2.94 -6.14
CA PRO A 173 -32.13 3.15 -6.21
C PRO A 173 -32.68 1.88 -6.85
N LYS A 174 -33.57 1.19 -6.14
CA LYS A 174 -34.33 0.09 -6.73
C LYS A 174 -34.95 0.71 -7.97
N HIS A 175 -34.40 0.41 -9.15
CA HIS A 175 -35.07 0.71 -10.40
C HIS A 175 -36.47 0.15 -10.21
N GLY A 176 -37.48 1.04 -10.32
CA GLY A 176 -38.86 0.74 -10.00
C GLY A 176 -39.20 -0.66 -10.49
N THR A 177 -39.57 -1.52 -9.55
CA THR A 177 -40.04 -2.87 -9.85
C THR A 177 -41.08 -2.77 -10.97
N SER A 178 -40.96 -3.62 -11.98
CA SER A 178 -41.78 -3.65 -13.22
C SER A 178 -43.28 -3.38 -13.00
N SER A 179 -43.80 -3.72 -11.80
CA SER A 179 -45.16 -3.45 -11.34
C SER A 179 -45.58 -1.97 -11.24
N GLU A 180 -44.64 -1.02 -11.17
CA GLU A 180 -44.93 0.43 -11.15
C GLU A 180 -45.05 1.02 -12.55
N ILE A 181 -44.35 0.42 -13.52
CA ILE A 181 -44.48 0.77 -14.95
C ILE A 181 -45.78 0.18 -15.51
N GLU A 182 -46.11 -1.07 -15.19
CA GLU A 182 -47.39 -1.70 -15.59
C GLU A 182 -48.61 -0.96 -15.02
N ARG A 183 -48.56 -0.49 -13.78
CA ARG A 183 -49.65 0.31 -13.18
C ARG A 183 -49.84 1.69 -13.82
N LYS A 184 -48.81 2.25 -14.46
CA LYS A 184 -48.93 3.51 -15.21
C LYS A 184 -49.55 3.31 -16.60
N PHE A 185 -49.39 2.13 -17.20
CA PHE A 185 -50.01 1.79 -18.49
C PHE A 185 -51.45 1.27 -18.36
N GLN A 186 -51.86 0.74 -17.20
CA GLN A 186 -53.24 0.29 -16.97
C GLN A 186 -54.21 1.40 -16.51
N ASN A 187 -53.73 2.59 -16.16
CA ASN A 187 -54.56 3.72 -15.71
C ASN A 187 -54.59 4.88 -16.72
N SER A 188 -54.21 4.62 -17.98
CA SER A 188 -54.16 5.61 -19.06
C SER A 188 -55.27 5.47 -20.10
N ASP A 189 -56.32 4.71 -19.80
CA ASP A 189 -57.59 4.68 -20.52
C ASP A 189 -58.71 5.32 -19.67
#